data_AF-A0A1D8B1L9-F1
#
_entry.id   AF-A0A1D8B1L9-F1
#
_cell.length_a   1.000
_cell.length_b   1.000
_cell.length_c   1.000
_cell.angle_alpha   90.00
_cell.angle_beta   90.00
_cell.angle_gamma   90.00
#
_symmetry.space_group_name_H-M   'P 1'
#
loop_
_entity.id
_entity.type
_entity.pdbx_description
1 polymer ?
#
loop_
_entity_poly.entity_id
_entity_poly.type
_entity_poly.pdbx_seq_one_letter_code
_entity_poly.pdbx_strand_id
1 'polypeptide(L)'
;MRPEMLVCDQISRMVGAPLDEEGIHRFLRRLAQVLEAEPISMHGPGLRFRWVVDDRTLEVEAQRARGDWPFELSVRGMDTEYAIDIEEYRTFKWADPADYPFYWSVDICQIPGMWVFYPGAYPVGTWDSFSDLIAPTLDELPADIAMTPPEWRRPFRWRMTAPQLGDVFFTALPEGVEVMVESTGEALLVPRSILERWSGSHPVGMGMAIAGLAHGAPFMSVGFAFCERDEAHHFYAEAPIGPEWEHEGISADDFDEGEKTWEPLSVGELRRLIARPPVEQEEEPIEIRRAPFRAGLGAPEVLMIVGDIRRGRKAARVFKKHGARRARGGDGPVFEADGWSANPKRDDGWRVSLVEPPAARVRFDDREVVEYARGIGEALAQRYGPPFGCEASTAGTLMQLFAVDGFGVRLYAGYSRVEVEIGQFKPMAEYEYG
;
A
#
# COMPACT_ATOMS: atom_id res chain seq x y z
N MET A 1 -19.18 -0.85 -18.10
CA MET A 1 -18.53 0.04 -17.12
C MET A 1 -17.19 -0.60 -16.82
N ARG A 2 -16.09 0.16 -16.75
CA ARG A 2 -14.78 -0.45 -16.46
C ARG A 2 -14.79 -1.04 -15.04
N PRO A 3 -14.16 -2.20 -14.82
CA PRO A 3 -14.21 -2.89 -13.53
C PRO A 3 -13.67 -2.00 -12.40
N GLU A 4 -12.58 -1.25 -12.62
CA GLU A 4 -12.02 -0.35 -11.60
C GLU A 4 -12.98 0.74 -11.15
N MET A 5 -13.76 1.31 -12.07
CA MET A 5 -14.72 2.37 -11.72
C MET A 5 -15.85 1.84 -10.84
N LEU A 6 -16.27 0.60 -11.07
CA LEU A 6 -17.29 -0.05 -10.26
C LEU A 6 -16.78 -0.27 -8.83
N VAL A 7 -15.53 -0.71 -8.67
CA VAL A 7 -14.92 -0.92 -7.34
C VAL A 7 -14.66 0.42 -6.65
N CYS A 8 -14.10 1.40 -7.36
CA CYS A 8 -13.89 2.77 -6.87
C CYS A 8 -15.21 3.37 -6.33
N ASP A 9 -16.35 3.18 -7.03
CA ASP A 9 -17.68 3.64 -6.59
C ASP A 9 -18.20 2.86 -5.37
N GLN A 10 -17.95 1.56 -5.27
CA GLN A 10 -18.32 0.77 -4.08
C GLN A 10 -17.56 1.20 -2.84
N ILE A 11 -16.23 1.39 -2.93
CA ILE A 11 -15.40 1.87 -1.82
C ILE A 11 -15.80 3.30 -1.42
N SER A 12 -16.01 4.19 -2.40
CA SER A 12 -16.43 5.57 -2.13
C SER A 12 -17.73 5.66 -1.32
N ARG A 13 -18.66 4.70 -1.49
CA ARG A 13 -19.90 4.63 -0.70
C ARG A 13 -19.72 4.16 0.74
N MET A 14 -18.58 3.55 1.05
CA MET A 14 -18.24 3.08 2.40
C MET A 14 -17.52 4.14 3.24
N VAL A 15 -17.17 5.29 2.65
CA VAL A 15 -16.47 6.38 3.34
C VAL A 15 -17.17 6.78 4.64
N GLY A 16 -16.39 6.91 5.71
CA GLY A 16 -16.89 7.31 7.04
C GLY A 16 -17.73 6.24 7.76
N ALA A 17 -17.76 4.99 7.29
CA ALA A 17 -18.30 3.86 8.03
C ALA A 17 -17.17 3.07 8.71
N PRO A 18 -17.37 2.56 9.94
CA PRO A 18 -16.42 1.66 10.59
C PRO A 18 -16.19 0.42 9.73
N LEU A 19 -14.94 -0.05 9.72
CA LEU A 19 -14.53 -1.26 9.05
C LEU A 19 -13.77 -2.16 10.02
N ASP A 20 -14.15 -3.43 10.09
CA ASP A 20 -13.50 -4.50 10.83
C ASP A 20 -13.04 -5.63 9.89
N GLU A 21 -12.32 -6.63 10.41
CA GLU A 21 -11.81 -7.76 9.62
C GLU A 21 -12.94 -8.52 8.89
N GLU A 22 -14.07 -8.78 9.55
CA GLU A 22 -15.22 -9.44 8.91
C GLU A 22 -15.86 -8.56 7.82
N GLY A 23 -15.85 -7.24 8.01
CA GLY A 23 -16.23 -6.25 7.00
C GLY A 23 -15.35 -6.32 5.77
N ILE A 24 -14.04 -6.44 5.94
CA ILE A 24 -13.07 -6.69 4.85
C ILE A 24 -13.39 -8.00 4.15
N HIS A 25 -13.57 -9.10 4.89
CA HIS A 25 -13.88 -10.41 4.29
C HIS A 25 -15.17 -10.38 3.48
N ARG A 26 -16.21 -9.71 4.00
CA ARG A 26 -17.49 -9.57 3.30
C ARG A 26 -17.34 -8.72 2.04
N PHE A 27 -16.56 -7.64 2.10
CA PHE A 27 -16.27 -6.80 0.94
C PHE A 27 -15.57 -7.60 -0.16
N LEU A 28 -14.47 -8.29 0.18
CA LEU A 28 -13.67 -9.06 -0.79
C LEU A 28 -14.48 -10.19 -1.45
N ARG A 29 -15.26 -10.95 -0.67
CA ARG A 29 -16.15 -11.99 -1.22
C ARG A 29 -17.23 -11.42 -2.14
N ARG A 30 -17.82 -10.29 -1.76
CA ARG A 30 -18.81 -9.59 -2.61
C ARG A 30 -18.16 -9.06 -3.87
N LEU A 31 -16.94 -8.55 -3.79
CA LEU A 31 -16.19 -8.07 -4.93
C LEU A 31 -15.92 -9.20 -5.92
N ALA A 32 -15.47 -10.36 -5.44
CA ALA A 32 -15.27 -11.54 -6.28
C ALA A 32 -16.56 -11.97 -7.00
N GLN A 33 -17.72 -11.90 -6.32
CA GLN A 33 -19.02 -12.17 -6.95
C GLN A 33 -19.40 -11.13 -8.01
N VAL A 34 -19.10 -9.85 -7.77
CA VAL A 34 -19.42 -8.74 -8.69
C VAL A 34 -18.52 -8.77 -9.93
N LEU A 35 -17.25 -9.14 -9.77
CA LEU A 35 -16.30 -9.29 -10.87
C LEU A 35 -16.43 -10.63 -11.58
N GLU A 36 -17.23 -11.56 -11.04
CA GLU A 36 -17.34 -12.95 -11.49
C GLU A 36 -15.95 -13.65 -11.56
N ALA A 37 -15.03 -13.25 -10.67
CA ALA A 37 -13.65 -13.70 -10.64
C ALA A 37 -13.07 -13.64 -9.22
N GLU A 38 -12.32 -14.66 -8.83
CA GLU A 38 -11.47 -14.63 -7.64
C GLU A 38 -10.22 -13.79 -7.91
N PRO A 39 -9.56 -13.26 -6.86
CA PRO A 39 -8.26 -12.63 -7.04
C PRO A 39 -7.27 -13.68 -7.60
N ILE A 40 -6.37 -13.24 -8.46
CA ILE A 40 -5.32 -14.09 -9.01
C ILE A 40 -4.21 -14.33 -8.00
N SER A 41 -3.91 -13.33 -7.18
CA SER A 41 -2.88 -13.40 -6.15
C SER A 41 -3.16 -12.44 -5.01
N MET A 42 -2.44 -12.67 -3.90
CA MET A 42 -2.31 -11.73 -2.80
C MET A 42 -0.83 -11.48 -2.51
N HIS A 43 -0.48 -10.28 -2.03
CA HIS A 43 0.90 -9.93 -1.70
C HIS A 43 0.98 -9.00 -0.49
N GLY A 44 2.16 -8.98 0.14
CA GLY A 44 2.45 -8.15 1.31
C GLY A 44 3.96 -7.95 1.51
N PRO A 45 4.41 -7.21 2.54
CA PRO A 45 3.64 -6.59 3.63
C PRO A 45 2.66 -5.51 3.15
N GLY A 46 1.63 -5.25 3.96
CA GLY A 46 0.46 -4.46 3.56
C GLY A 46 -0.41 -5.21 2.55
N LEU A 47 -1.26 -6.11 3.07
CA LEU A 47 -2.09 -7.03 2.30
C LEU A 47 -2.82 -6.38 1.12
N ARG A 48 -2.51 -6.87 -0.07
CA ARG A 48 -3.17 -6.49 -1.32
C ARG A 48 -3.65 -7.72 -2.06
N PHE A 49 -4.85 -7.62 -2.62
CA PHE A 49 -5.46 -8.63 -3.48
C PHE A 49 -5.51 -8.12 -4.90
N ARG A 50 -5.00 -8.91 -5.84
CA ARG A 50 -4.93 -8.56 -7.26
C ARG A 50 -5.98 -9.31 -8.06
N TRP A 51 -6.75 -8.59 -8.87
CA TRP A 51 -7.55 -9.14 -9.96
C TRP A 51 -7.01 -8.64 -11.29
N VAL A 52 -7.08 -9.50 -12.31
CA VAL A 52 -6.93 -9.11 -13.71
C VAL A 52 -8.25 -9.43 -14.39
N VAL A 53 -8.95 -8.40 -14.84
CA VAL A 53 -10.23 -8.51 -15.53
C VAL A 53 -10.06 -7.86 -16.90
N ASP A 54 -10.15 -8.66 -17.95
CA ASP A 54 -9.78 -8.27 -19.33
C ASP A 54 -8.32 -7.77 -19.41
N ASP A 55 -8.11 -6.49 -19.69
CA ASP A 55 -6.81 -5.79 -19.77
C ASP A 55 -6.57 -4.84 -18.59
N ARG A 56 -7.32 -5.02 -17.50
CA ARG A 56 -7.31 -4.15 -16.33
C ARG A 56 -6.83 -4.88 -15.10
N THR A 57 -5.90 -4.26 -14.39
CA THR A 57 -5.46 -4.69 -13.06
C THR A 57 -6.22 -3.92 -12.01
N LEU A 58 -6.76 -4.63 -11.02
CA LEU A 58 -7.35 -4.09 -9.81
C LEU A 58 -6.57 -4.60 -8.62
N GLU A 59 -6.19 -3.70 -7.73
CA GLU A 59 -5.58 -4.02 -6.45
C GLU A 59 -6.43 -3.46 -5.35
N VAL A 60 -6.86 -4.33 -4.43
CA VAL A 60 -7.54 -3.92 -3.21
C VAL A 60 -6.58 -4.13 -2.06
N GLU A 61 -6.18 -3.04 -1.43
CA GLU A 61 -5.36 -3.05 -0.23
C GLU A 61 -6.25 -3.03 1.01
N ALA A 62 -5.96 -3.91 1.95
CA ALA A 62 -6.52 -3.90 3.28
C ALA A 62 -5.42 -3.59 4.28
N GLN A 63 -5.58 -2.50 5.01
CA GLN A 63 -4.57 -2.07 5.99
C GLN A 63 -5.22 -1.53 7.25
N ARG A 64 -4.41 -1.38 8.29
CA ARG A 64 -4.84 -0.65 9.48
C ARG A 64 -4.97 0.83 9.19
N ALA A 65 -6.08 1.42 9.62
CA ALA A 65 -6.29 2.86 9.47
C ALA A 65 -5.51 3.65 10.53
N ARG A 66 -5.05 4.84 10.15
CA ARG A 66 -4.59 5.86 11.09
C ARG A 66 -5.77 6.76 11.44
N GLY A 67 -6.41 6.57 12.60
CA GLY A 67 -7.49 7.45 13.08
C GLY A 67 -8.63 6.73 13.79
N ASP A 68 -9.86 7.18 13.52
CA ASP A 68 -11.08 6.77 14.24
C ASP A 68 -11.50 5.30 14.00
N TRP A 69 -10.96 4.66 12.96
CA TRP A 69 -11.30 3.28 12.57
C TRP A 69 -10.07 2.37 12.64
N PRO A 70 -10.24 1.08 12.95
CA PRO A 70 -9.11 0.16 13.04
C PRO A 70 -8.56 -0.25 11.67
N PHE A 71 -9.38 -0.19 10.61
CA PHE A 71 -9.00 -0.63 9.26
C PHE A 71 -9.50 0.33 8.16
N GLU A 72 -8.81 0.29 7.02
CA GLU A 72 -9.14 0.97 5.78
C GLU A 72 -9.00 0.00 4.60
N LEU A 73 -9.88 0.16 3.60
CA LEU A 73 -9.73 -0.43 2.28
C LEU A 73 -9.38 0.67 1.29
N SER A 74 -8.36 0.42 0.47
CA SER A 74 -8.07 1.19 -0.73
C SER A 74 -8.23 0.30 -1.96
N VAL A 75 -8.61 0.89 -3.09
CA VAL A 75 -8.54 0.24 -4.39
C VAL A 75 -7.72 1.10 -5.30
N ARG A 76 -6.85 0.48 -6.09
CA ARG A 76 -6.14 1.08 -7.21
C ARG A 76 -6.42 0.25 -8.45
N GLY A 77 -6.75 0.90 -9.56
CA GLY A 77 -7.09 0.21 -10.80
C GLY A 77 -6.57 0.94 -12.03
N MET A 78 -5.88 0.21 -12.91
CA MET A 78 -5.31 0.77 -14.14
C MET A 78 -5.11 -0.30 -15.21
N ASP A 79 -4.45 0.10 -16.30
CA ASP A 79 -4.07 -0.81 -17.38
C ASP A 79 -3.05 -1.85 -16.91
N THR A 80 -3.22 -3.12 -17.28
CA THR A 80 -2.35 -4.20 -16.80
C THR A 80 -0.91 -4.08 -17.30
N GLU A 81 -0.69 -3.70 -18.56
CA GLU A 81 0.67 -3.49 -19.10
C GLU A 81 1.37 -2.37 -18.33
N TYR A 82 0.63 -1.30 -18.00
CA TYR A 82 1.19 -0.22 -17.20
C TYR A 82 1.48 -0.66 -15.75
N ALA A 83 0.54 -1.33 -15.09
CA ALA A 83 0.69 -1.74 -13.70
C ALA A 83 1.88 -2.70 -13.49
N ILE A 84 1.96 -3.74 -14.33
CA ILE A 84 2.88 -4.86 -14.13
C ILE A 84 4.18 -4.64 -14.92
N ASP A 85 4.07 -4.50 -16.25
CA ASP A 85 5.25 -4.50 -17.13
C ASP A 85 6.05 -3.20 -17.08
N ILE A 86 5.44 -2.11 -16.63
CA ILE A 86 6.09 -0.82 -16.49
C ILE A 86 6.47 -0.59 -15.03
N GLU A 87 5.50 -0.45 -14.12
CA GLU A 87 5.80 0.05 -12.78
C GLU A 87 6.40 -1.01 -11.87
N GLU A 88 5.71 -2.13 -11.66
CA GLU A 88 6.22 -3.21 -10.82
C GLU A 88 7.56 -3.74 -11.33
N TYR A 89 7.65 -4.03 -12.64
CA TYR A 89 8.89 -4.46 -13.28
C TYR A 89 10.05 -3.49 -13.04
N ARG A 90 9.81 -2.17 -13.17
CA ARG A 90 10.87 -1.17 -12.97
C ARG A 90 11.31 -1.11 -11.53
N THR A 91 10.38 -1.13 -10.58
CA THR A 91 10.71 -1.04 -9.16
C THR A 91 11.57 -2.23 -8.75
N PHE A 92 11.13 -3.45 -9.04
CA PHE A 92 11.94 -4.63 -8.70
C PHE A 92 13.29 -4.69 -9.41
N LYS A 93 13.38 -4.16 -10.64
CA LYS A 93 14.62 -4.20 -11.41
C LYS A 93 15.64 -3.13 -10.99
N TRP A 94 15.18 -1.96 -10.53
CA TRP A 94 16.05 -0.79 -10.39
C TRP A 94 16.01 -0.11 -9.03
N ALA A 95 14.99 -0.39 -8.20
CA ALA A 95 14.90 0.17 -6.87
C ALA A 95 15.77 -0.61 -5.88
N ASP A 96 16.04 0.01 -4.73
CA ASP A 96 16.59 -0.71 -3.59
C ASP A 96 15.55 -1.74 -3.10
N PRO A 97 15.96 -2.93 -2.62
CA PRO A 97 15.03 -3.88 -2.01
C PRO A 97 14.11 -3.26 -0.96
N ALA A 98 14.60 -2.28 -0.19
CA ALA A 98 13.80 -1.57 0.81
C ALA A 98 12.59 -0.82 0.20
N ASP A 99 12.65 -0.49 -1.09
CA ASP A 99 11.62 0.20 -1.86
C ASP A 99 10.74 -0.76 -2.67
N TYR A 100 10.89 -2.08 -2.51
CA TYR A 100 10.05 -3.06 -3.20
C TYR A 100 8.58 -2.88 -2.85
N PRO A 101 7.66 -3.04 -3.82
CA PRO A 101 6.25 -2.84 -3.59
C PRO A 101 5.68 -3.92 -2.66
N PHE A 102 6.29 -5.10 -2.57
CA PHE A 102 5.95 -6.21 -1.68
C PHE A 102 7.11 -7.20 -1.60
N TYR A 103 7.18 -8.01 -0.54
CA TYR A 103 8.24 -9.00 -0.28
C TYR A 103 7.77 -10.45 -0.39
N TRP A 104 6.47 -10.69 -0.42
CA TRP A 104 5.90 -12.00 -0.68
C TRP A 104 4.64 -11.88 -1.54
N SER A 105 4.39 -12.92 -2.34
CA SER A 105 3.12 -13.10 -3.03
C SER A 105 2.69 -14.55 -3.02
N VAL A 106 1.37 -14.78 -3.04
CA VAL A 106 0.76 -16.10 -3.12
C VAL A 106 -0.28 -16.13 -4.22
N ASP A 107 -0.16 -17.13 -5.10
CA ASP A 107 -1.11 -17.37 -6.17
C ASP A 107 -2.39 -18.01 -5.60
N ILE A 108 -3.52 -17.33 -5.77
CA ILE A 108 -4.83 -17.79 -5.29
C ILE A 108 -5.50 -18.67 -6.34
N CYS A 109 -5.40 -18.26 -7.61
CA CYS A 109 -5.85 -19.04 -8.75
C CYS A 109 -4.80 -19.02 -9.88
N GLN A 110 -5.05 -19.76 -10.96
CA GLN A 110 -4.11 -19.85 -12.07
C GLN A 110 -3.95 -18.49 -12.76
N ILE A 111 -2.72 -17.95 -12.78
CA ILE A 111 -2.45 -16.66 -13.42
C ILE A 111 -2.54 -16.79 -14.96
N PRO A 112 -3.30 -15.92 -15.65
CA PRO A 112 -3.40 -15.97 -17.10
C PRO A 112 -2.11 -15.51 -17.82
N GLY A 113 -1.43 -16.41 -18.52
CA GLY A 113 -0.50 -16.08 -19.62
C GLY A 113 0.64 -15.10 -19.30
N MET A 114 0.93 -14.19 -20.24
CA MET A 114 2.12 -13.29 -20.27
C MET A 114 2.16 -12.25 -19.13
N TRP A 115 1.15 -12.18 -18.26
CA TRP A 115 1.02 -11.19 -17.18
C TRP A 115 1.76 -11.58 -15.89
N VAL A 116 2.84 -12.36 -16.05
CA VAL A 116 3.58 -12.96 -14.96
C VAL A 116 4.98 -12.40 -14.95
N PHE A 117 5.26 -11.57 -13.97
CA PHE A 117 6.60 -11.15 -13.62
C PHE A 117 6.88 -11.63 -12.20
N TYR A 118 7.84 -12.56 -12.08
CA TYR A 118 8.41 -12.94 -10.79
C TYR A 118 9.85 -12.42 -10.77
N PRO A 119 10.13 -11.34 -10.04
CA PRO A 119 11.50 -10.87 -9.88
C PRO A 119 12.33 -11.94 -9.16
N GLY A 120 13.64 -11.94 -9.42
CA GLY A 120 14.56 -12.74 -8.62
C GLY A 120 14.57 -12.26 -7.17
N ALA A 121 14.78 -13.18 -6.23
CA ALA A 121 14.87 -12.83 -4.82
C ALA A 121 16.17 -12.06 -4.52
N TYR A 122 16.07 -11.02 -3.69
CA TYR A 122 17.23 -10.33 -3.16
C TYR A 122 17.93 -11.21 -2.09
N PRO A 123 19.25 -11.42 -2.16
CA PRO A 123 19.95 -12.26 -1.20
C PRO A 123 20.13 -11.53 0.14
N VAL A 124 19.62 -12.15 1.20
CA VAL A 124 19.71 -11.66 2.58
C VAL A 124 20.82 -12.41 3.30
N GLY A 125 22.01 -11.81 3.44
CA GLY A 125 23.18 -12.49 4.02
C GLY A 125 23.56 -12.05 5.45
N THR A 126 22.90 -11.04 6.00
CA THR A 126 23.29 -10.42 7.29
C THR A 126 22.10 -10.25 8.21
N TRP A 127 22.35 -10.11 9.52
CA TRP A 127 21.29 -9.77 10.47
C TRP A 127 20.67 -8.40 10.21
N ASP A 128 21.42 -7.47 9.61
CA ASP A 128 20.93 -6.15 9.20
C ASP A 128 19.92 -6.30 8.06
N SER A 129 20.32 -6.92 6.95
CA SER A 129 19.42 -7.18 5.81
C SER A 129 18.20 -8.04 6.20
N PHE A 130 18.38 -9.01 7.09
CA PHE A 130 17.27 -9.79 7.65
C PHE A 130 16.30 -8.91 8.43
N SER A 131 16.82 -8.03 9.28
CA SER A 131 16.02 -7.12 10.08
C SER A 131 15.26 -6.08 9.26
N ASP A 132 15.79 -5.71 8.09
CA ASP A 132 15.21 -4.68 7.23
C ASP A 132 14.18 -5.25 6.25
N LEU A 133 14.39 -6.48 5.76
CA LEU A 133 13.57 -7.05 4.67
C LEU A 133 12.66 -8.21 5.12
N ILE A 134 13.18 -9.16 5.91
CA ILE A 134 12.44 -10.37 6.29
C ILE A 134 11.68 -10.19 7.60
N ALA A 135 12.32 -9.64 8.62
CA ALA A 135 11.70 -9.47 9.94
C ALA A 135 10.40 -8.66 9.91
N PRO A 136 10.31 -7.50 9.23
CA PRO A 136 9.06 -6.73 9.15
C PRO A 136 7.97 -7.51 8.43
N THR A 137 8.33 -8.27 7.39
CA THR A 137 7.41 -9.18 6.70
C THR A 137 6.82 -10.21 7.67
N LEU A 138 7.64 -10.84 8.50
CA LEU A 138 7.17 -11.81 9.51
C LEU A 138 6.31 -11.17 10.61
N ASP A 139 6.58 -9.91 10.96
CA ASP A 139 5.79 -9.15 11.92
C ASP A 139 4.38 -8.83 11.41
N GLU A 140 4.25 -8.49 10.11
CA GLU A 140 2.98 -8.10 9.49
C GLU A 140 2.11 -9.28 9.05
N LEU A 141 2.71 -10.42 8.71
CA LEU A 141 2.01 -11.60 8.19
C LEU A 141 0.76 -12.03 8.99
N PRO A 142 0.78 -12.10 10.34
CA PRO A 142 -0.42 -12.41 11.11
C PRO A 142 -1.60 -11.47 10.86
N ALA A 143 -1.34 -10.18 10.64
CA ALA A 143 -2.37 -9.20 10.31
C ALA A 143 -2.89 -9.42 8.87
N ASP A 144 -1.99 -9.66 7.92
CA ASP A 144 -2.34 -9.97 6.54
C ASP A 144 -3.18 -11.26 6.43
N ILE A 145 -2.79 -12.32 7.13
CA ILE A 145 -3.55 -13.58 7.18
C ILE A 145 -4.94 -13.35 7.81
N ALA A 146 -5.03 -12.53 8.86
CA ALA A 146 -6.30 -12.24 9.52
C ALA A 146 -7.27 -11.45 8.63
N MET A 147 -6.77 -10.47 7.87
CA MET A 147 -7.56 -9.71 6.89
C MET A 147 -7.91 -10.51 5.63
N THR A 148 -7.26 -11.66 5.42
CA THR A 148 -7.56 -12.58 4.32
C THR A 148 -8.78 -13.45 4.60
N PRO A 149 -9.76 -13.56 3.67
CA PRO A 149 -10.88 -14.49 3.78
C PRO A 149 -10.39 -15.93 4.03
N PRO A 150 -10.99 -16.69 4.98
CA PRO A 150 -10.50 -18.02 5.36
C PRO A 150 -10.29 -19.00 4.19
N GLU A 151 -11.13 -18.95 3.17
CA GLU A 151 -11.06 -19.78 1.97
C GLU A 151 -9.84 -19.49 1.06
N TRP A 152 -9.27 -18.29 1.17
CA TRP A 152 -8.12 -17.86 0.36
C TRP A 152 -6.79 -17.99 1.11
N ARG A 153 -6.82 -18.25 2.41
CA ARG A 153 -5.61 -18.38 3.22
C ARG A 153 -4.74 -19.53 2.72
N ARG A 154 -3.43 -19.29 2.74
CA ARG A 154 -2.39 -20.31 2.57
C ARG A 154 -1.48 -20.30 3.80
N PRO A 155 -0.96 -21.47 4.21
CA PRO A 155 -0.07 -21.56 5.36
C PRO A 155 1.30 -20.96 5.05
N PHE A 156 1.82 -20.17 5.98
CA PHE A 156 3.15 -19.58 5.90
C PHE A 156 4.04 -20.20 6.98
N ARG A 157 5.07 -20.94 6.57
CA ARG A 157 5.95 -21.67 7.49
C ARG A 157 7.42 -21.48 7.15
N TRP A 158 8.24 -21.18 8.15
CA TRP A 158 9.69 -21.11 8.02
C TRP A 158 10.37 -22.09 8.96
N ARG A 159 11.58 -22.49 8.58
CA ARG A 159 12.49 -23.27 9.39
C ARG A 159 13.78 -22.50 9.54
N MET A 160 14.22 -22.36 10.79
CA MET A 160 15.54 -21.89 11.16
C MET A 160 16.34 -23.07 11.72
N THR A 161 17.52 -23.36 11.17
CA THR A 161 18.49 -24.28 11.75
C THR A 161 19.56 -23.46 12.45
N ALA A 162 19.53 -23.43 13.79
CA ALA A 162 20.52 -22.74 14.60
C ALA A 162 21.52 -23.74 15.22
N PRO A 163 22.83 -23.43 15.28
CA PRO A 163 23.85 -24.37 15.77
C PRO A 163 23.58 -24.95 17.18
N GLN A 164 22.99 -24.15 18.08
CA GLN A 164 22.75 -24.54 19.47
C GLN A 164 21.37 -25.14 19.73
N LEU A 165 20.37 -24.86 18.88
CA LEU A 165 18.97 -25.28 19.09
C LEU A 165 18.51 -26.36 18.10
N GLY A 166 19.24 -26.58 17.01
CA GLY A 166 18.78 -27.39 15.89
C GLY A 166 17.68 -26.68 15.12
N ASP A 167 16.68 -27.44 14.67
CA ASP A 167 15.57 -26.91 13.88
C ASP A 167 14.51 -26.23 14.77
N VAL A 168 14.14 -25.02 14.35
CA VAL A 168 13.06 -24.20 14.92
C VAL A 168 12.09 -23.88 13.81
N PHE A 169 10.82 -24.19 14.03
CA PHE A 169 9.75 -23.96 13.07
C PHE A 169 8.92 -22.75 13.47
N PHE A 170 8.60 -21.91 12.49
CA PHE A 170 7.77 -20.73 12.63
C PHE A 170 6.53 -20.94 11.77
N THR A 171 5.33 -20.80 12.34
CA THR A 171 4.06 -20.87 11.60
C THR A 171 3.29 -19.58 11.82
N ALA A 172 3.05 -18.81 10.76
CA ALA A 172 2.22 -17.61 10.86
C ALA A 172 0.73 -17.99 10.85
N LEU A 173 -0.01 -17.40 11.79
CA LEU A 173 -1.43 -17.61 12.05
C LEU A 173 -2.11 -16.23 12.20
N PRO A 174 -3.45 -16.13 12.04
CA PRO A 174 -4.17 -14.88 12.32
C PRO A 174 -3.92 -14.33 13.73
N GLU A 175 -3.63 -15.20 14.70
CA GLU A 175 -3.43 -14.83 16.10
C GLU A 175 -1.98 -14.44 16.43
N GLY A 176 -1.02 -14.69 15.53
CA GLY A 176 0.41 -14.44 15.75
C GLY A 176 1.32 -15.45 15.05
N VAL A 177 2.57 -15.53 15.48
CA VAL A 177 3.54 -16.51 14.96
C VAL A 177 3.81 -17.57 16.02
N GLU A 178 3.47 -18.83 15.72
CA GLU A 178 3.83 -19.97 16.54
C GLU A 178 5.29 -20.34 16.29
N VAL A 179 6.06 -20.51 17.37
CA VAL A 179 7.46 -20.92 17.36
C VAL A 179 7.59 -22.27 18.06
N MET A 180 8.13 -23.27 17.37
CA MET A 180 8.36 -24.62 17.89
C MET A 180 9.83 -25.01 17.76
N VAL A 181 10.49 -25.32 18.87
CA VAL A 181 11.87 -25.82 18.89
C VAL A 181 11.83 -27.34 18.88
N GLU A 182 12.31 -27.97 17.80
CA GLU A 182 12.18 -29.42 17.60
C GLU A 182 12.93 -30.22 18.68
N SER A 183 14.15 -29.78 19.01
CA SER A 183 15.04 -30.50 19.94
C SER A 183 14.51 -30.58 21.37
N THR A 184 13.73 -29.59 21.81
CA THR A 184 13.16 -29.51 23.17
C THR A 184 11.66 -29.82 23.20
N GLY A 185 10.97 -29.76 22.06
CA GLY A 185 9.52 -29.80 21.98
C GLY A 185 8.82 -28.57 22.58
N GLU A 186 9.57 -27.52 22.91
CA GLU A 186 8.98 -26.29 23.44
C GLU A 186 8.27 -25.51 22.32
N ALA A 187 7.08 -25.02 22.64
CA ALA A 187 6.30 -24.14 21.77
C ALA A 187 5.89 -22.85 22.48
N LEU A 188 5.74 -21.77 21.72
CA LEU A 188 5.16 -20.51 22.15
C LEU A 188 4.45 -19.80 20.99
N LEU A 189 3.46 -18.97 21.31
CA LEU A 189 2.86 -18.04 20.35
C LEU A 189 3.41 -16.64 20.62
N VAL A 190 4.00 -16.01 19.62
CA VAL A 190 4.27 -14.56 19.60
C VAL A 190 2.98 -13.88 19.12
N PRO A 191 2.20 -13.25 20.01
CA PRO A 191 0.87 -12.78 19.66
C PRO A 191 0.90 -11.65 18.64
N ARG A 192 -0.06 -11.66 17.71
CA ARG A 192 -0.25 -10.58 16.72
C ARG A 192 -0.33 -9.20 17.38
N SER A 193 -1.01 -9.07 18.52
CA SER A 193 -1.14 -7.80 19.25
C SER A 193 0.19 -7.21 19.77
N ILE A 194 1.25 -8.02 19.79
CA ILE A 194 2.62 -7.58 20.07
C ILE A 194 3.33 -7.19 18.78
N LEU A 195 3.18 -7.99 17.72
CA LEU A 195 3.82 -7.77 16.41
C LEU A 195 3.27 -6.55 15.67
N GLU A 196 1.97 -6.26 15.79
CA GLU A 196 1.28 -5.14 15.14
C GLU A 196 1.68 -3.75 15.66
N ARG A 197 2.54 -3.66 16.68
CA ARG A 197 2.91 -2.39 17.30
C ARG A 197 4.07 -1.75 16.54
N TRP A 198 3.75 -0.83 15.63
CA TRP A 198 4.74 0.03 14.98
C TRP A 198 5.67 0.66 16.02
N SER A 199 6.96 0.38 15.87
CA SER A 199 8.13 0.88 16.60
C SER A 199 7.87 1.57 17.97
N GLY A 200 8.03 0.82 19.07
CA GLY A 200 8.47 1.39 20.35
C GLY A 200 7.62 1.13 21.59
N SER A 201 6.41 0.57 21.48
CA SER A 201 5.57 0.26 22.66
C SER A 201 5.80 -1.16 23.23
N HIS A 202 6.37 -2.07 22.44
CA HIS A 202 6.77 -3.40 22.88
C HIS A 202 8.13 -3.79 22.26
N PRO A 203 9.08 -4.37 23.02
CA PRO A 203 10.43 -4.66 22.53
C PRO A 203 10.52 -5.94 21.66
N VAL A 204 9.39 -6.60 21.38
CA VAL A 204 9.37 -7.94 20.75
C VAL A 204 8.81 -7.86 19.34
N GLY A 205 9.67 -8.20 18.37
CA GLY A 205 9.33 -8.52 16.99
C GLY A 205 10.03 -9.81 16.57
N MET A 206 9.68 -10.33 15.40
CA MET A 206 10.22 -11.57 14.85
C MET A 206 11.70 -11.47 14.54
N GLY A 207 12.19 -10.28 14.17
CA GLY A 207 13.63 -10.00 14.03
C GLY A 207 14.41 -10.34 15.30
N MET A 208 13.95 -9.80 16.43
CA MET A 208 14.54 -10.07 17.74
C MET A 208 14.36 -11.52 18.18
N ALA A 209 13.17 -12.10 17.98
CA ALA A 209 12.88 -13.47 18.38
C ALA A 209 13.81 -14.46 17.66
N ILE A 210 13.95 -14.32 16.35
CA ILE A 210 14.77 -15.21 15.51
C ILE A 210 16.26 -15.02 15.81
N ALA A 211 16.74 -13.77 15.84
CA ALA A 211 18.14 -13.49 16.11
C ALA A 211 18.56 -13.86 17.55
N GLY A 212 17.66 -13.68 18.53
CA GLY A 212 17.88 -14.11 19.90
C GLY A 212 18.00 -15.63 20.04
N LEU A 213 17.11 -16.39 19.38
CA LEU A 213 17.16 -17.85 19.34
C LEU A 213 18.38 -18.37 18.56
N ALA A 214 18.94 -17.59 17.64
CA ALA A 214 20.21 -17.92 16.99
C ALA A 214 21.43 -17.80 17.93
N HIS A 215 21.26 -17.33 19.16
CA HIS A 215 22.30 -17.28 20.21
C HIS A 215 23.61 -16.59 19.78
N GLY A 216 23.50 -15.50 19.02
CA GLY A 216 24.67 -14.74 18.54
C GLY A 216 25.44 -15.41 17.40
N ALA A 217 24.88 -16.45 16.79
CA ALA A 217 25.42 -17.03 15.57
C ALA A 217 25.35 -16.00 14.41
N PRO A 218 26.37 -15.90 13.55
CA PRO A 218 26.28 -15.12 12.32
C PRO A 218 25.11 -15.60 11.45
N PHE A 219 24.42 -14.69 10.76
CA PHE A 219 23.22 -15.02 9.98
C PHE A 219 23.48 -16.15 8.96
N MET A 220 24.59 -16.09 8.22
CA MET A 220 24.98 -17.12 7.23
C MET A 220 25.20 -18.52 7.84
N SER A 221 25.43 -18.62 9.15
CA SER A 221 25.53 -19.92 9.83
C SER A 221 24.19 -20.46 10.30
N VAL A 222 23.14 -19.66 10.20
CA VAL A 222 21.76 -20.01 10.53
C VAL A 222 21.05 -20.36 9.22
N GLY A 223 20.64 -21.61 9.08
CA GLY A 223 19.88 -22.02 7.90
C GLY A 223 18.45 -21.49 7.99
N PHE A 224 18.07 -20.47 7.20
CA PHE A 224 16.72 -19.90 7.24
C PHE A 224 15.96 -20.17 5.94
N ALA A 225 15.00 -21.11 5.96
CA ALA A 225 14.28 -21.57 4.78
C ALA A 225 12.77 -21.43 4.93
N PHE A 226 12.07 -21.12 3.83
CA PHE A 226 10.63 -21.37 3.76
C PHE A 226 10.38 -22.88 3.67
N CYS A 227 9.41 -23.38 4.45
CA CYS A 227 9.07 -24.80 4.52
C CYS A 227 8.22 -25.27 3.34
N GLU A 228 7.41 -24.38 2.77
CA GLU A 228 6.46 -24.71 1.70
C GLU A 228 6.95 -24.13 0.37
N ARG A 229 7.98 -24.70 -0.26
CA ARG A 229 8.27 -24.38 -1.68
C ARG A 229 7.21 -25.04 -2.58
N ASP A 230 5.95 -24.63 -2.48
CA ASP A 230 4.97 -24.89 -3.53
C ASP A 230 5.16 -23.84 -4.66
N GLU A 231 4.63 -24.12 -5.85
CA GLU A 231 4.76 -23.19 -6.99
C GLU A 231 3.95 -21.90 -6.82
N ALA A 232 3.14 -21.78 -5.76
CA ALA A 232 2.24 -20.66 -5.52
C ALA A 232 2.84 -19.59 -4.61
N HIS A 233 3.79 -19.93 -3.72
CA HIS A 233 4.45 -18.97 -2.83
C HIS A 233 5.73 -18.42 -3.47
N HIS A 234 5.84 -17.09 -3.50
CA HIS A 234 7.00 -16.38 -4.02
C HIS A 234 7.50 -15.39 -2.97
N PHE A 235 8.80 -15.40 -2.70
CA PHE A 235 9.46 -14.44 -1.80
C PHE A 235 10.52 -13.68 -2.57
N TYR A 236 10.61 -12.38 -2.29
CA TYR A 236 11.48 -11.46 -3.02
C TYR A 236 12.68 -10.98 -2.19
N ALA A 237 12.81 -11.50 -0.97
CA ALA A 237 14.00 -11.43 -0.14
C ALA A 237 14.20 -12.81 0.51
N GLU A 238 15.32 -13.47 0.21
CA GLU A 238 15.58 -14.83 0.67
C GLU A 238 16.99 -14.96 1.24
N ALA A 239 17.13 -15.76 2.30
CA ALA A 239 18.44 -16.14 2.79
C ALA A 239 19.11 -17.06 1.76
N PRO A 240 20.40 -16.85 1.41
CA PRO A 240 21.11 -17.76 0.53
C PRO A 240 21.31 -19.10 1.25
N ILE A 241 20.72 -20.17 0.71
CA ILE A 241 20.82 -21.53 1.27
C ILE A 241 21.48 -22.45 0.25
N GLY A 242 22.66 -22.97 0.59
CA GLY A 242 23.24 -24.11 -0.09
C GLY A 242 23.77 -23.84 -1.51
N PRO A 243 23.98 -24.91 -2.31
CA PRO A 243 24.77 -24.84 -3.55
C PRO A 243 24.08 -24.08 -4.69
N GLU A 244 22.76 -23.86 -4.62
CA GLU A 244 22.01 -23.09 -5.63
C GLU A 244 22.52 -21.65 -5.76
N TRP A 245 22.80 -21.00 -4.63
CA TRP A 245 23.37 -19.66 -4.59
C TRP A 245 24.88 -19.65 -4.84
N GLU A 246 25.61 -20.72 -4.47
CA GLU A 246 27.00 -20.91 -4.86
C GLU A 246 27.16 -21.00 -6.40
N HIS A 247 26.19 -21.61 -7.10
CA HIS A 247 26.14 -21.64 -8.56
C HIS A 247 25.89 -20.26 -9.19
N GLU A 248 25.18 -19.38 -8.48
CA GLU A 248 25.00 -17.96 -8.85
C GLU A 248 26.20 -17.09 -8.46
N GLY A 249 27.22 -17.68 -7.84
CA GLY A 249 28.47 -17.02 -7.45
C GLY A 249 28.37 -16.19 -6.18
N ILE A 250 27.33 -16.41 -5.36
CA ILE A 250 27.12 -15.73 -4.08
C ILE A 250 27.72 -16.59 -2.96
N SER A 251 28.66 -16.03 -2.21
CA SER A 251 29.39 -16.64 -1.10
C SER A 251 29.11 -15.90 0.21
N ALA A 252 29.30 -16.57 1.35
CA ALA A 252 29.27 -15.91 2.67
C ALA A 252 30.28 -14.75 2.77
N ASP A 253 31.41 -14.84 2.05
CA ASP A 253 32.45 -13.80 2.00
C ASP A 253 32.00 -12.52 1.27
N ASP A 254 30.89 -12.55 0.53
CA ASP A 254 30.35 -11.38 -0.17
C ASP A 254 29.60 -10.43 0.77
N PHE A 255 29.32 -10.87 2.01
CA PHE A 255 28.60 -10.11 3.01
C PHE A 255 29.52 -9.69 4.15
N ASP A 256 29.47 -8.42 4.54
CA ASP A 256 30.06 -7.97 5.80
C ASP A 256 29.19 -8.45 6.97
N GLU A 257 29.76 -8.83 8.12
CA GLU A 257 29.02 -9.48 9.22
C GLU A 257 27.89 -8.62 9.83
N GLY A 258 27.75 -7.36 9.38
CA GLY A 258 26.79 -6.38 9.86
C GLY A 258 27.25 -5.77 11.19
N GLU A 259 26.65 -4.63 11.56
CA GLU A 259 26.98 -3.97 12.84
C GLU A 259 26.08 -4.45 13.99
N LYS A 260 24.91 -5.02 13.66
CA LYS A 260 23.88 -5.35 14.63
C LYS A 260 24.13 -6.67 15.33
N THR A 261 24.39 -6.56 16.63
CA THR A 261 24.50 -7.69 17.55
C THR A 261 23.20 -7.84 18.34
N TRP A 262 22.66 -9.06 18.36
CA TRP A 262 21.44 -9.38 19.07
C TRP A 262 21.74 -10.14 20.36
N GLU A 263 21.07 -9.79 21.45
CA GLU A 263 21.21 -10.51 22.71
C GLU A 263 20.66 -11.95 22.58
N PRO A 264 21.42 -12.98 23.00
CA PRO A 264 20.93 -14.36 23.01
C PRO A 264 19.68 -14.52 23.88
N LEU A 265 18.70 -15.27 23.40
CA LEU A 265 17.44 -15.53 24.12
C LEU A 265 17.09 -17.02 24.11
N SER A 266 16.67 -17.52 25.26
CA SER A 266 15.95 -18.79 25.37
C SER A 266 14.46 -18.61 25.07
N VAL A 267 13.77 -19.71 24.75
CA VAL A 267 12.30 -19.76 24.65
C VAL A 267 11.63 -19.24 25.92
N GLY A 268 12.19 -19.54 27.09
CA GLY A 268 11.70 -19.07 28.39
C GLY A 268 11.82 -17.55 28.56
N GLU A 269 12.89 -16.93 28.07
CA GLU A 269 13.08 -15.48 28.09
C GLU A 269 12.17 -14.78 27.11
N LEU A 270 12.02 -15.32 25.90
CA LEU A 270 11.06 -14.82 24.91
C LEU A 270 9.63 -14.84 25.48
N ARG A 271 9.24 -15.94 26.14
CA ARG A 271 7.94 -16.03 26.84
C ARG A 271 7.77 -14.96 27.92
N ARG A 272 8.82 -14.64 28.68
CA ARG A 272 8.79 -13.55 29.68
C ARG A 272 8.66 -12.18 29.03
N LEU A 273 9.31 -11.94 27.89
CA LEU A 273 9.24 -10.69 27.14
C LEU A 273 7.85 -10.47 26.53
N ILE A 274 7.25 -11.52 25.98
CA ILE A 274 5.86 -11.52 25.49
C ILE A 274 4.88 -11.19 26.62
N ALA A 275 5.08 -11.75 27.81
CA ALA A 275 4.22 -11.52 28.96
C ALA A 275 4.37 -10.13 29.60
N ARG A 276 5.32 -9.30 29.16
CA ARG A 276 5.45 -7.93 29.67
C ARG A 276 4.21 -7.13 29.27
N PRO A 277 3.68 -6.26 30.14
CA PRO A 277 2.69 -5.30 29.72
C PRO A 277 3.35 -4.32 28.73
N PRO A 278 2.60 -3.85 27.73
CA PRO A 278 3.08 -2.82 26.85
C PRO A 278 3.33 -1.52 27.60
N VAL A 279 4.27 -0.71 27.10
CA VAL A 279 4.40 0.68 27.54
C VAL A 279 3.34 1.48 26.78
N GLU A 280 2.32 1.98 27.50
CA GLU A 280 1.35 2.91 26.92
C GLU A 280 2.08 4.20 26.52
N GLN A 281 2.15 4.46 25.22
CA GLN A 281 2.46 5.79 24.71
C GLN A 281 1.12 6.49 24.52
N GLU A 282 0.80 7.46 25.37
CA GLU A 282 -0.34 8.35 25.16
C GLU A 282 -0.04 9.25 23.96
N GLU A 283 -0.50 8.86 22.77
CA GLU A 283 -0.66 9.82 21.68
C GLU A 283 -1.87 10.70 22.01
N GLU A 284 -1.65 11.99 22.26
CA GLU A 284 -2.75 12.93 22.44
C GLU A 284 -3.63 12.92 21.18
N PRO A 285 -4.94 12.60 21.29
CA PRO A 285 -5.81 12.62 20.14
C PRO A 285 -5.86 14.05 19.58
N ILE A 286 -5.45 14.22 18.33
CA ILE A 286 -5.61 15.49 17.63
C ILE A 286 -7.11 15.67 17.37
N GLU A 287 -7.77 16.52 18.15
CA GLU A 287 -9.17 16.85 17.93
C GLU A 287 -9.33 17.60 16.60
N ILE A 288 -9.84 16.91 15.57
CA ILE A 288 -10.13 17.50 14.27
C ILE A 288 -11.59 17.98 14.26
N ARG A 289 -11.81 19.28 14.03
CA ARG A 289 -13.16 19.84 13.92
C ARG A 289 -13.69 19.72 12.49
N ARG A 290 -15.01 19.57 12.33
CA ARG A 290 -15.66 19.56 11.01
C ARG A 290 -16.04 20.97 10.56
N ALA A 291 -15.71 21.32 9.32
CA ALA A 291 -16.17 22.54 8.64
C ALA A 291 -17.31 22.26 7.65
N PRO A 292 -18.20 23.24 7.39
CA PRO A 292 -19.15 23.11 6.30
C PRO A 292 -18.44 23.06 4.95
N PHE A 293 -18.84 22.12 4.09
CA PHE A 293 -18.32 22.01 2.74
C PHE A 293 -18.99 23.03 1.80
N ARG A 294 -18.17 23.76 1.02
CA ARG A 294 -18.65 24.70 -0.02
C ARG A 294 -17.77 24.62 -1.25
N ALA A 295 -18.35 24.18 -2.36
CA ALA A 295 -17.65 24.10 -3.64
C ALA A 295 -17.57 25.47 -4.33
N GLY A 296 -16.38 25.86 -4.78
CA GLY A 296 -16.17 27.09 -5.56
C GLY A 296 -16.42 26.91 -7.06
N LEU A 297 -16.34 25.68 -7.57
CA LEU A 297 -16.62 25.36 -8.98
C LEU A 297 -17.56 24.15 -9.09
N GLY A 298 -18.38 24.10 -10.14
CA GLY A 298 -19.15 22.92 -10.50
C GLY A 298 -18.51 22.13 -11.64
N ALA A 299 -19.08 20.96 -11.94
CA ALA A 299 -18.68 20.14 -13.08
C ALA A 299 -18.67 20.91 -14.42
N PRO A 300 -19.69 21.73 -14.77
CA PRO A 300 -19.67 22.49 -16.02
C PRO A 300 -18.49 23.45 -16.12
N GLU A 301 -18.15 24.16 -15.04
CA GLU A 301 -17.02 25.07 -15.00
C GLU A 301 -15.69 24.35 -15.14
N VAL A 302 -15.51 23.23 -14.43
CA VAL A 302 -14.32 22.39 -14.54
C VAL A 302 -14.12 21.92 -15.98
N LEU A 303 -15.17 21.41 -16.63
CA LEU A 303 -15.11 20.95 -18.02
C LEU A 303 -14.72 22.08 -18.99
N MET A 304 -15.23 23.30 -18.77
CA MET A 304 -14.85 24.46 -19.57
C MET A 304 -13.39 24.85 -19.37
N ILE A 305 -12.91 24.89 -18.12
CA ILE A 305 -11.51 25.23 -17.80
C ILE A 305 -10.56 24.21 -18.44
N VAL A 306 -10.79 22.92 -18.22
CA VAL A 306 -10.00 21.82 -18.80
C VAL A 306 -10.00 21.92 -20.32
N GLY A 307 -11.18 22.06 -20.93
CA GLY A 307 -11.31 22.13 -22.38
C GLY A 307 -10.64 23.38 -22.99
N ASP A 308 -10.63 24.51 -22.28
CA ASP A 308 -10.02 25.74 -22.77
C ASP A 308 -8.49 25.71 -22.67
N ILE A 309 -7.95 25.22 -21.56
CA ILE A 309 -6.50 25.06 -21.37
C ILE A 309 -5.95 24.05 -22.39
N ARG A 310 -6.63 22.91 -22.57
CA ARG A 310 -6.20 21.88 -23.53
C ARG A 310 -6.16 22.38 -24.98
N ARG A 311 -7.06 23.31 -25.35
CA ARG A 311 -7.06 23.98 -26.66
C ARG A 311 -5.99 25.07 -26.80
N GLY A 312 -5.06 25.18 -25.85
CA GLY A 312 -3.97 26.15 -25.86
C GLY A 312 -4.39 27.57 -25.50
N ARG A 313 -5.59 27.78 -24.92
CA ARG A 313 -5.93 29.12 -24.41
C ARG A 313 -5.05 29.44 -23.20
N LYS A 314 -4.56 30.68 -23.14
CA LYS A 314 -3.76 31.16 -22.00
C LYS A 314 -4.55 31.01 -20.70
N ALA A 315 -4.06 30.18 -19.76
CA ALA A 315 -4.72 29.86 -18.51
C ALA A 315 -5.16 31.11 -17.72
N ALA A 316 -4.31 32.14 -17.66
CA ALA A 316 -4.65 33.44 -17.05
C ALA A 316 -5.92 34.11 -17.61
N ARG A 317 -6.24 33.91 -18.90
CA ARG A 317 -7.48 34.41 -19.51
C ARG A 317 -8.67 33.51 -19.16
N VAL A 318 -8.44 32.20 -19.15
CA VAL A 318 -9.45 31.20 -18.76
C VAL A 318 -9.90 31.44 -17.32
N PHE A 319 -8.99 31.52 -16.36
CA PHE A 319 -9.34 31.73 -14.95
C PHE A 319 -10.07 33.06 -14.72
N LYS A 320 -9.62 34.15 -15.36
CA LYS A 320 -10.31 35.46 -15.27
C LYS A 320 -11.74 35.43 -15.81
N LYS A 321 -12.00 34.65 -16.86
CA LYS A 321 -13.35 34.44 -17.40
C LYS A 321 -14.26 33.75 -16.36
N HIS A 322 -13.69 32.92 -15.50
CA HIS A 322 -14.38 32.23 -14.41
C HIS A 322 -14.29 32.99 -13.07
N GLY A 323 -14.07 34.31 -13.10
CA GLY A 323 -14.14 35.18 -11.92
C GLY A 323 -12.84 35.31 -11.13
N ALA A 324 -11.79 34.56 -11.49
CA ALA A 324 -10.53 34.62 -10.76
C ALA A 324 -9.76 35.93 -10.98
N ARG A 325 -9.15 36.42 -9.91
CA ARG A 325 -8.25 37.57 -9.92
C ARG A 325 -6.83 37.08 -9.67
N ARG A 326 -5.85 37.83 -10.15
CA ARG A 326 -4.45 37.52 -9.85
C ARG A 326 -4.20 37.88 -8.39
N ALA A 327 -3.78 36.92 -7.57
CA ALA A 327 -3.43 37.21 -6.18
C ALA A 327 -2.11 37.99 -6.13
N ARG A 328 -1.92 38.80 -5.08
CA ARG A 328 -0.72 39.62 -4.91
C ARG A 328 0.31 38.88 -4.06
N GLY A 329 1.28 38.23 -4.71
CA GLY A 329 2.64 37.88 -4.21
C GLY A 329 2.77 37.02 -2.94
N GLY A 330 3.54 35.93 -3.02
CA GLY A 330 3.91 35.01 -1.92
C GLY A 330 3.96 33.55 -2.39
N ASP A 331 4.02 32.60 -1.45
CA ASP A 331 3.82 31.15 -1.69
C ASP A 331 2.34 30.76 -1.90
N GLY A 332 1.43 31.75 -1.95
CA GLY A 332 -0.02 31.57 -2.11
C GLY A 332 -0.48 31.39 -3.56
N PRO A 333 -1.79 31.17 -3.78
CA PRO A 333 -2.32 30.86 -5.11
C PRO A 333 -2.06 31.97 -6.13
N VAL A 334 -1.70 31.63 -7.37
CA VAL A 334 -1.48 32.65 -8.41
C VAL A 334 -2.79 33.30 -8.87
N PHE A 335 -3.88 32.52 -8.88
CA PHE A 335 -5.24 32.99 -9.18
C PHE A 335 -6.22 32.54 -8.10
N GLU A 336 -7.10 33.44 -7.67
CA GLU A 336 -8.09 33.19 -6.61
C GLU A 336 -9.47 33.74 -7.01
N ALA A 337 -10.51 33.02 -6.62
CA ALA A 337 -11.92 33.40 -6.74
C ALA A 337 -12.68 32.91 -5.50
N ASP A 338 -13.97 33.23 -5.41
CA ASP A 338 -14.82 32.80 -4.30
C ASP A 338 -14.86 31.26 -4.22
N GLY A 339 -14.23 30.70 -3.18
CA GLY A 339 -14.21 29.27 -2.89
C GLY A 339 -13.29 28.40 -3.75
N TRP A 340 -12.46 28.95 -4.66
CA TRP A 340 -11.52 28.15 -5.47
C TRP A 340 -10.26 28.93 -5.86
N SER A 341 -9.19 28.21 -6.20
CA SER A 341 -7.92 28.82 -6.60
C SER A 341 -7.18 28.01 -7.66
N ALA A 342 -6.18 28.63 -8.30
CA ALA A 342 -5.32 27.96 -9.27
C ALA A 342 -3.84 28.35 -9.16
N ASN A 343 -2.98 27.36 -9.33
CA ASN A 343 -1.53 27.45 -9.24
C ASN A 343 -0.84 26.81 -10.44
N PRO A 344 0.24 27.41 -10.97
CA PRO A 344 1.05 26.76 -11.98
C PRO A 344 1.81 25.59 -11.34
N LYS A 345 1.99 24.51 -12.11
CA LYS A 345 2.92 23.42 -11.80
C LYS A 345 4.26 23.64 -12.51
N ARG A 346 5.27 22.86 -12.13
CA ARG A 346 6.63 22.96 -12.70
C ARG A 346 6.72 22.50 -14.17
N ASP A 347 5.74 21.73 -14.64
CA ASP A 347 5.65 21.08 -15.95
C ASP A 347 4.75 21.85 -16.95
N ASP A 348 4.68 23.17 -16.81
CA ASP A 348 3.74 24.05 -17.54
C ASP A 348 2.24 23.71 -17.35
N GLY A 349 1.94 22.81 -16.41
CA GLY A 349 0.60 22.44 -15.99
C GLY A 349 -0.04 23.42 -15.00
N TRP A 350 -1.28 23.14 -14.63
CA TRP A 350 -2.05 23.90 -13.66
C TRP A 350 -2.72 22.97 -12.66
N ARG A 351 -2.67 23.33 -11.39
CA ARG A 351 -3.51 22.77 -10.32
C ARG A 351 -4.62 23.76 -10.02
N VAL A 352 -5.86 23.29 -10.06
CA VAL A 352 -7.05 24.06 -9.71
C VAL A 352 -7.69 23.43 -8.47
N SER A 353 -7.55 24.08 -7.32
CA SER A 353 -8.23 23.65 -6.09
C SER A 353 -9.68 24.14 -6.16
N LEU A 354 -10.62 23.21 -6.20
CA LEU A 354 -12.05 23.44 -6.43
C LEU A 354 -12.81 23.89 -5.17
N VAL A 355 -12.14 23.76 -4.02
CA VAL A 355 -12.59 24.17 -2.70
C VAL A 355 -11.46 24.95 -2.03
N GLU A 356 -11.83 25.91 -1.20
CA GLU A 356 -10.88 26.57 -0.30
C GLU A 356 -10.54 25.59 0.84
N PRO A 357 -9.24 25.32 1.10
CA PRO A 357 -8.88 24.39 2.16
C PRO A 357 -9.31 24.95 3.52
N PRO A 358 -9.78 24.08 4.44
CA PRO A 358 -10.15 24.53 5.78
C PRO A 358 -8.91 24.99 6.56
N ALA A 359 -9.15 25.72 7.66
CA ALA A 359 -8.09 26.12 8.58
C ALA A 359 -7.34 24.89 9.17
N ALA A 360 -6.14 25.12 9.70
CA ALA A 360 -5.38 24.06 10.36
C ALA A 360 -6.21 23.36 11.46
N ARG A 361 -6.11 22.03 11.52
CA ARG A 361 -6.87 21.15 12.45
C ARG A 361 -8.39 21.17 12.25
N VAL A 362 -8.85 21.65 11.10
CA VAL A 362 -10.24 21.54 10.65
C VAL A 362 -10.26 20.70 9.37
N ARG A 363 -11.24 19.80 9.24
CA ARG A 363 -11.46 19.00 8.04
C ARG A 363 -12.89 19.12 7.56
N PHE A 364 -13.11 18.90 6.27
CA PHE A 364 -14.45 18.67 5.74
C PHE A 364 -14.95 17.28 6.14
N ASP A 365 -16.25 17.04 5.98
CA ASP A 365 -16.76 15.69 6.02
C ASP A 365 -16.30 14.93 4.76
N ASP A 366 -15.57 13.84 4.95
CA ASP A 366 -14.97 13.10 3.83
C ASP A 366 -16.04 12.55 2.87
N ARG A 367 -17.28 12.30 3.33
CA ARG A 367 -18.38 11.89 2.44
C ARG A 367 -18.77 13.01 1.49
N GLU A 368 -18.92 14.23 1.99
CA GLU A 368 -19.26 15.39 1.15
C GLU A 368 -18.17 15.67 0.11
N VAL A 369 -16.91 15.54 0.52
CA VAL A 369 -15.73 15.71 -0.36
C VAL A 369 -15.74 14.68 -1.50
N VAL A 370 -15.90 13.40 -1.15
CA VAL A 370 -15.91 12.30 -2.14
C VAL A 370 -17.14 12.36 -3.03
N GLU A 371 -18.33 12.66 -2.51
CA GLU A 371 -19.55 12.80 -3.32
C GLU A 371 -19.44 13.92 -4.35
N TYR A 372 -18.90 15.08 -3.94
CA TYR A 372 -18.65 16.19 -4.85
C TYR A 372 -17.62 15.81 -5.93
N ALA A 373 -16.49 15.22 -5.54
CA ALA A 373 -15.46 14.79 -6.48
C ALA A 373 -15.98 13.73 -7.46
N ARG A 374 -16.78 12.76 -6.98
CA ARG A 374 -17.42 11.75 -7.83
C ARG A 374 -18.30 12.38 -8.91
N GLY A 375 -19.06 13.43 -8.58
CA GLY A 375 -19.84 14.18 -9.57
C GLY A 375 -18.97 14.87 -10.63
N ILE A 376 -17.81 15.42 -10.26
CA ILE A 376 -16.84 15.98 -11.21
C ILE A 376 -16.25 14.87 -12.10
N GLY A 377 -15.85 13.75 -11.50
CA GLY A 377 -15.30 12.59 -12.17
C GLY A 377 -16.25 11.98 -13.20
N GLU A 378 -17.52 11.83 -12.86
CA GLU A 378 -18.58 11.41 -13.79
C GLU A 378 -18.71 12.35 -14.99
N ALA A 379 -18.66 13.67 -14.76
CA ALA A 379 -18.75 14.66 -15.81
C ALA A 379 -17.52 14.63 -16.73
N LEU A 380 -16.32 14.45 -16.17
CA LEU A 380 -15.09 14.23 -16.93
C LEU A 380 -15.17 12.96 -17.77
N ALA A 381 -15.64 11.86 -17.17
CA ALA A 381 -15.77 10.58 -17.85
C ALA A 381 -16.78 10.63 -19.02
N GLN A 382 -17.91 11.30 -18.83
CA GLN A 382 -18.90 11.53 -19.90
C GLN A 382 -18.32 12.35 -21.05
N ARG A 383 -17.40 13.29 -20.77
CA ARG A 383 -16.85 14.20 -21.79
C ARG A 383 -15.64 13.62 -22.53
N TYR A 384 -14.77 12.93 -21.82
CA TYR A 384 -13.44 12.52 -22.29
C TYR A 384 -13.25 11.01 -22.36
N GLY A 385 -14.23 10.21 -21.96
CA GLY A 385 -14.12 8.77 -21.83
C GLY A 385 -13.65 8.34 -20.44
N PRO A 386 -13.59 7.03 -20.17
CA PRO A 386 -13.21 6.50 -18.86
C PRO A 386 -11.78 6.95 -18.46
N PRO A 387 -11.49 7.07 -17.15
CA PRO A 387 -10.16 7.40 -16.68
C PRO A 387 -9.16 6.31 -17.07
N PHE A 388 -7.91 6.70 -17.32
CA PHE A 388 -6.76 5.83 -17.49
C PHE A 388 -6.55 4.93 -16.26
N GLY A 389 -6.70 5.49 -15.06
CA GLY A 389 -6.73 4.74 -13.81
C GLY A 389 -7.50 5.48 -12.72
N CYS A 390 -7.94 4.75 -11.70
CA CYS A 390 -8.58 5.32 -10.51
C CYS A 390 -8.01 4.74 -9.23
N GLU A 391 -8.16 5.52 -8.16
CA GLU A 391 -7.93 5.10 -6.79
C GLU A 391 -9.09 5.56 -5.93
N ALA A 392 -9.49 4.78 -4.93
CA ALA A 392 -10.44 5.21 -3.92
C ALA A 392 -10.15 4.54 -2.58
N SER A 393 -10.47 5.20 -1.47
CA SER A 393 -10.32 4.60 -0.14
C SER A 393 -11.48 4.89 0.81
N THR A 394 -11.68 4.03 1.80
CA THR A 394 -12.70 4.22 2.84
C THR A 394 -12.35 5.38 3.78
N ALA A 395 -11.12 5.88 3.77
CA ALA A 395 -10.72 7.09 4.48
C ALA A 395 -10.96 8.39 3.70
N GLY A 396 -11.63 8.33 2.54
CA GLY A 396 -12.09 9.52 1.83
C GLY A 396 -11.17 9.98 0.70
N THR A 397 -10.28 9.12 0.21
CA THR A 397 -9.52 9.38 -1.01
C THR A 397 -10.32 8.99 -2.24
N LEU A 398 -10.27 9.82 -3.28
CA LEU A 398 -10.71 9.50 -4.64
C LEU A 398 -9.75 10.17 -5.63
N MET A 399 -9.10 9.38 -6.48
CA MET A 399 -8.26 9.87 -7.56
C MET A 399 -8.69 9.27 -8.90
N GLN A 400 -8.69 10.09 -9.94
CA GLN A 400 -8.93 9.65 -11.31
C GLN A 400 -8.01 10.40 -12.26
N LEU A 401 -7.23 9.67 -13.05
CA LEU A 401 -6.40 10.24 -14.11
C LEU A 401 -7.03 9.98 -15.47
N PHE A 402 -7.25 11.01 -16.27
CA PHE A 402 -7.77 10.91 -17.64
C PHE A 402 -6.67 11.23 -18.65
N ALA A 403 -6.51 10.37 -19.66
CA ALA A 403 -5.67 10.63 -20.82
C ALA A 403 -6.52 11.28 -21.92
N VAL A 404 -6.24 12.55 -22.26
CA VAL A 404 -7.05 13.34 -23.19
C VAL A 404 -6.16 14.02 -24.23
N ASP A 405 -6.10 13.48 -25.44
CA ASP A 405 -5.33 14.05 -26.57
C ASP A 405 -3.85 14.36 -26.21
N GLY A 406 -3.20 13.50 -25.40
CA GLY A 406 -1.83 13.68 -24.90
C GLY A 406 -1.69 14.52 -23.62
N PHE A 407 -2.78 15.14 -23.15
CA PHE A 407 -2.84 15.81 -21.85
C PHE A 407 -3.35 14.88 -20.76
N GLY A 408 -2.82 15.04 -19.55
CA GLY A 408 -3.33 14.46 -18.33
C GLY A 408 -4.33 15.41 -17.68
N VAL A 409 -5.47 14.87 -17.24
CA VAL A 409 -6.39 15.56 -16.34
C VAL A 409 -6.53 14.68 -15.10
N ARG A 410 -5.98 15.13 -13.97
CA ARG A 410 -6.06 14.41 -12.71
C ARG A 410 -7.09 15.05 -11.81
N LEU A 411 -8.13 14.32 -11.44
CA LEU A 411 -9.03 14.68 -10.36
C LEU A 411 -8.53 13.99 -9.09
N TYR A 412 -8.39 14.75 -8.01
CA TYR A 412 -8.00 14.22 -6.71
C TYR A 412 -8.91 14.79 -5.62
N ALA A 413 -9.35 13.95 -4.70
CA ALA A 413 -10.07 14.29 -3.50
C ALA A 413 -9.46 13.54 -2.32
N GLY A 414 -9.24 14.23 -1.21
CA GLY A 414 -8.66 13.65 0.00
C GLY A 414 -8.08 14.71 0.91
N TYR A 415 -8.00 14.42 2.21
CA TYR A 415 -7.45 15.34 3.22
C TYR A 415 -8.01 16.77 3.15
N SER A 416 -9.33 16.89 2.97
CA SER A 416 -10.03 18.18 2.84
C SER A 416 -9.59 19.03 1.64
N ARG A 417 -9.21 18.38 0.54
CA ARG A 417 -8.93 19.02 -0.74
C ARG A 417 -9.70 18.33 -1.84
N VAL A 418 -10.10 19.10 -2.84
CA VAL A 418 -10.60 18.60 -4.13
C VAL A 418 -9.93 19.43 -5.21
N GLU A 419 -9.18 18.78 -6.07
CA GLU A 419 -8.31 19.45 -7.04
C GLU A 419 -8.40 18.80 -8.40
N VAL A 420 -8.29 19.64 -9.44
CA VAL A 420 -8.10 19.20 -10.81
C VAL A 420 -6.76 19.70 -11.30
N GLU A 421 -5.87 18.79 -11.68
CA GLU A 421 -4.61 19.09 -12.33
C GLU A 421 -4.69 18.84 -13.82
N ILE A 422 -4.10 19.74 -14.61
CA ILE A 422 -4.11 19.72 -16.07
C ILE A 422 -2.67 19.91 -16.54
N GLY A 423 -2.13 18.95 -17.28
CA GLY A 423 -0.73 18.99 -17.71
C GLY A 423 -0.41 17.91 -18.74
N GLN A 424 0.86 17.56 -18.86
CA GLN A 424 1.28 16.46 -19.74
C GLN A 424 0.88 15.12 -19.13
N PHE A 425 0.34 14.21 -19.95
CA PHE A 425 -0.15 12.93 -19.44
C PHE A 425 0.98 12.07 -18.85
N LYS A 426 2.08 11.90 -19.60
CA LYS A 426 3.14 10.97 -19.24
C LYS A 426 3.79 11.27 -17.87
N PRO A 427 4.23 12.51 -17.57
CA PRO A 427 4.78 12.83 -16.25
C PRO A 427 3.76 12.68 -15.11
N MET A 428 2.47 12.88 -15.39
CA MET A 428 1.41 12.66 -14.39
C MET A 428 1.20 11.17 -14.13
N ALA A 429 1.18 10.34 -15.18
CA ALA A 429 1.06 8.90 -15.03
C ALA A 429 2.25 8.33 -14.24
N GLU A 430 3.48 8.74 -14.57
CA GLU A 430 4.70 8.35 -13.83
C GLU A 430 4.64 8.80 -12.36
N TYR A 431 4.19 10.02 -12.06
CA TYR A 431 4.13 10.50 -10.68
C TYR A 431 3.04 9.81 -9.82
N GLU A 432 1.88 9.50 -10.40
CA GLU A 432 0.77 8.89 -9.65
C GLU A 432 0.90 7.37 -9.55
N TYR A 433 1.64 6.74 -10.46
CA TYR A 433 1.65 5.29 -10.58
C TYR A 433 3.02 4.62 -10.57
N GLY A 434 4.12 5.36 -10.73
CA GLY A 434 5.48 4.82 -10.80
C GLY A 434 6.44 5.24 -9.71
#